data_AF-A0A9E4WMW3-F1
#
_entry.id   AF-A0A9E4WMW3-F1
#
_cell.length_a   1.000
_cell.length_b   1.000
_cell.length_c   1.000
_cell.angle_alpha   90.00
_cell.angle_beta   90.00
_cell.angle_gamma   90.00
#
_symmetry.space_group_name_H-M   'P 1'
#
loop_
_entity.id
_entity.type
_entity.pdbx_description
1 polymer ?
#
loop_
_entity_poly.entity_id
_entity_poly.type
_entity_poly.pdbx_seq_one_letter_code
_entity_poly.pdbx_strand_id
1 'polypeptide(L)'
;PYDKTYPVGTDTEVCSFAALERAWREADQPHEREHVMPYLYEGAGRFRTLLVRNEQDLSHYRWTVDAPEDLEFVRQIYGHFGGRNDFTWTEVIELLEQEPELAAVNSQVEHKTQLDLDSGWGQ
;
A
#
# COMPACT_ATOMS: atom_id res chain seq x y z
N PRO A 1 1.66 2.56 -11.62
CA PRO A 1 2.45 1.70 -10.70
C PRO A 1 1.73 0.36 -10.50
N TYR A 2 1.61 -0.41 -11.58
CA TYR A 2 0.79 -1.61 -11.60
C TYR A 2 1.58 -2.88 -11.23
N ASP A 3 2.92 -2.77 -11.13
CA ASP A 3 3.83 -3.88 -10.80
C ASP A 3 4.50 -3.63 -9.43
N LYS A 4 3.72 -3.68 -8.35
CA LYS A 4 4.27 -3.65 -6.99
C LYS A 4 5.04 -4.93 -6.71
N THR A 5 6.16 -4.84 -6.00
CA THR A 5 7.01 -5.99 -5.62
C THR A 5 7.27 -6.05 -4.11
N TYR A 6 6.89 -5.00 -3.38
CA TYR A 6 6.89 -4.98 -1.93
C TYR A 6 5.52 -5.41 -1.39
N PRO A 7 5.44 -5.85 -0.12
CA PRO A 7 4.17 -6.11 0.55
C PRO A 7 3.19 -4.95 0.43
N VAL A 8 1.91 -5.25 0.20
CA VAL A 8 0.85 -4.24 0.22
C VAL A 8 0.71 -3.71 1.65
N GLY A 9 0.63 -2.40 1.83
CA GLY A 9 0.66 -1.75 3.14
C GLY A 9 2.02 -1.15 3.50
N THR A 10 3.08 -1.41 2.73
CA THR A 10 4.36 -0.70 2.81
C THR A 10 4.57 0.29 1.68
N ASP A 11 3.47 0.72 1.04
CA ASP A 11 3.50 1.64 -0.09
C ASP A 11 4.16 2.98 0.31
N THR A 12 5.15 3.40 -0.46
CA THR A 12 5.83 4.68 -0.26
C THR A 12 5.99 5.37 -1.59
N GLU A 13 5.49 6.60 -1.66
CA GLU A 13 5.61 7.46 -2.84
C GLU A 13 6.27 8.77 -2.45
N VAL A 14 7.23 9.21 -3.27
CA VAL A 14 7.98 10.46 -3.05
C VAL A 14 7.91 11.29 -4.32
N CYS A 15 7.52 12.54 -4.16
CA CYS A 15 7.48 13.51 -5.25
C CYS A 15 7.94 14.89 -4.76
N SER A 16 8.27 15.77 -5.71
CA SER A 16 8.59 17.15 -5.37
C SER A 16 7.32 17.93 -5.06
N PHE A 17 7.43 18.95 -4.21
CA PHE A 17 6.32 19.86 -3.95
C PHE A 17 5.77 20.51 -5.23
N ALA A 18 6.64 20.87 -6.17
CA ALA A 18 6.23 21.43 -7.46
C ALA A 18 5.36 20.46 -8.28
N ALA A 19 5.61 19.16 -8.20
CA ALA A 19 4.77 18.16 -8.87
C ALA A 19 3.38 18.05 -8.21
N LEU A 20 3.32 18.09 -6.87
CA LEU A 20 2.05 18.12 -6.13
C LEU A 20 1.24 19.39 -6.42
N GLU A 21 1.89 20.55 -6.43
CA GLU A 21 1.22 21.82 -6.77
C GLU A 21 0.63 21.79 -8.17
N ARG A 22 1.37 21.21 -9.13
CA ARG A 22 0.89 21.03 -10.49
C ARG A 22 -0.31 20.09 -10.54
N ALA A 23 -0.24 18.94 -9.86
CA ALA A 23 -1.35 17.99 -9.77
C ALA A 23 -2.62 18.65 -9.22
N TRP A 24 -2.50 19.44 -8.15
CA TRP A 24 -3.61 20.19 -7.57
C TRP A 24 -4.31 21.13 -8.57
N ARG A 25 -3.54 21.80 -9.44
CA ARG A 25 -4.06 22.78 -10.40
C ARG A 25 -4.62 22.15 -11.67
N GLU A 26 -4.03 21.04 -12.12
CA GLU A 26 -4.23 20.50 -13.46
C GLU A 26 -4.96 19.15 -13.50
N ALA A 27 -5.11 18.42 -12.39
CA ALA A 27 -5.84 17.16 -12.36
C ALA A 27 -7.35 17.38 -12.56
N ASP A 28 -7.91 16.73 -13.59
CA ASP A 28 -9.30 16.84 -14.00
C ASP A 28 -10.10 15.55 -13.78
N GLN A 29 -9.44 14.41 -13.60
CA GLN A 29 -10.11 13.15 -13.31
C GLN A 29 -10.41 12.99 -11.80
N PRO A 30 -11.58 12.46 -11.40
CA PRO A 30 -11.90 12.24 -9.99
C PRO A 30 -10.86 11.40 -9.23
N HIS A 31 -10.40 10.28 -9.82
CA HIS A 31 -9.43 9.38 -9.17
C HIS A 31 -8.04 10.02 -9.03
N GLU A 32 -7.66 10.91 -9.95
CA GLU A 32 -6.43 11.70 -9.83
C GLU A 32 -6.51 12.68 -8.65
N ARG A 33 -7.69 13.21 -8.33
CA ARG A 33 -7.87 14.12 -7.17
C ARG A 33 -7.96 13.37 -5.84
N GLU A 34 -8.59 12.20 -5.85
CA GLU A 34 -8.75 11.36 -4.66
C GLU A 34 -7.43 10.70 -4.25
N HIS A 35 -6.70 10.12 -5.22
CA HIS A 35 -5.47 9.38 -4.93
C HIS A 35 -4.18 10.14 -5.23
N VAL A 36 -4.27 11.33 -5.82
CA VAL A 36 -3.18 12.30 -6.08
C VAL A 36 -2.10 11.82 -7.06
N MET A 37 -1.44 10.72 -6.72
CA MET A 37 -0.30 10.15 -7.41
C MET A 37 -0.59 9.65 -8.84
N PRO A 38 -1.80 9.18 -9.21
CA PRO A 38 -2.16 8.87 -10.61
C PRO A 38 -1.80 9.96 -11.62
N TYR A 39 -2.03 11.22 -11.25
CA TYR A 39 -1.70 12.36 -12.11
C TYR A 39 -0.19 12.43 -12.43
N LEU A 40 0.69 11.90 -11.59
CA LEU A 40 2.13 11.99 -11.81
C LEU A 40 2.65 10.94 -12.81
N TYR A 41 1.96 9.82 -13.01
CA TYR A 41 2.48 8.70 -13.82
C TYR A 41 1.56 8.20 -14.93
N GLU A 42 0.27 8.52 -14.95
CA GLU A 42 -0.64 8.09 -16.04
C GLU A 42 -0.42 8.89 -17.34
N GLY A 43 0.13 10.10 -17.25
CA GLY A 43 0.52 10.91 -18.40
C GLY A 43 1.92 10.59 -18.89
N ALA A 44 2.04 9.85 -20.01
CA ALA A 44 3.33 9.53 -20.62
C ALA A 44 4.19 10.78 -20.85
N GLY A 45 5.38 10.83 -20.26
CA GLY A 45 6.33 11.95 -20.40
C GLY A 45 5.96 13.22 -19.60
N ARG A 46 4.86 13.23 -18.84
CA ARG A 46 4.43 14.38 -18.01
C ARG A 46 5.44 14.68 -16.89
N PHE A 47 5.96 13.63 -16.27
CA PHE A 47 6.99 13.69 -15.24
C PHE A 47 8.07 12.63 -15.48
N ARG A 48 9.26 12.87 -14.93
CA ARG A 48 10.28 11.83 -14.79
C ARG A 48 9.92 10.97 -13.59
N THR A 49 9.54 9.73 -13.85
CA THR A 49 9.15 8.76 -12.83
C THR A 49 10.18 7.65 -12.70
N LEU A 50 10.34 7.12 -11.49
CA LEU A 50 11.15 5.94 -11.20
C LEU A 50 10.32 5.01 -10.31
N LEU A 51 10.19 3.75 -10.71
CA LEU A 51 9.59 2.71 -9.88
C LEU A 51 10.71 1.91 -9.21
N VAL A 52 10.80 2.01 -7.88
CA VAL A 52 11.70 1.20 -7.07
C VAL A 52 11.08 -0.18 -6.90
N ARG A 53 11.80 -1.22 -7.30
CA ARG A 53 11.36 -2.61 -7.20
C ARG A 53 12.23 -3.37 -6.22
N ASN A 54 11.61 -4.26 -5.47
CA ASN A 54 12.30 -5.28 -4.70
C ASN A 54 12.88 -6.35 -5.64
N GLU A 55 13.92 -7.04 -5.20
CA GLU A 55 14.52 -8.14 -5.98
C GLU A 55 13.58 -9.34 -6.12
N GLN A 56 12.75 -9.59 -5.11
CA GLN A 56 11.75 -10.65 -5.08
C GLN A 56 10.34 -10.05 -5.11
N ASP A 57 9.40 -10.73 -5.75
CA ASP A 57 8.00 -10.32 -5.74
C ASP A 57 7.30 -10.79 -4.46
N LEU A 58 7.08 -9.83 -3.56
CA LEU A 58 6.46 -10.00 -2.25
C LEU A 58 5.09 -9.31 -2.19
N SER A 59 4.53 -8.92 -3.33
CA SER A 59 3.23 -8.23 -3.41
C SER A 59 2.04 -9.07 -2.94
N HIS A 60 2.22 -10.38 -2.78
CA HIS A 60 1.20 -11.29 -2.25
C HIS A 60 0.99 -11.15 -0.74
N TYR A 61 1.97 -10.59 0.00
CA TYR A 61 1.76 -10.21 1.39
C TYR A 61 0.91 -8.96 1.48
N ARG A 62 -0.14 -9.03 2.29
CA ARG A 62 -1.09 -7.95 2.45
C ARG A 62 -1.24 -7.53 3.90
N TRP A 63 -0.73 -6.34 4.20
CA TRP A 63 -0.69 -5.75 5.54
C TRP A 63 -1.42 -4.40 5.55
N THR A 64 -2.62 -4.37 4.98
CA THR A 64 -3.54 -3.22 5.10
C THR A 64 -4.37 -3.37 6.39
N VAL A 65 -5.20 -2.37 6.72
CA VAL A 65 -6.09 -2.41 7.89
C VAL A 65 -7.47 -1.91 7.46
N ASP A 66 -8.08 -2.65 6.52
CA ASP A 66 -9.35 -2.27 5.90
C ASP A 66 -10.52 -3.02 6.55
N ALA A 67 -10.27 -4.21 7.10
CA ALA A 67 -11.24 -5.06 7.77
C ALA A 67 -10.86 -5.36 9.24
N PRO A 68 -11.80 -5.77 10.11
CA PRO A 68 -11.50 -6.21 11.47
C PRO A 68 -10.46 -7.34 11.55
N GLU A 69 -10.48 -8.25 10.59
CA GLU A 69 -9.54 -9.37 10.46
C GLU A 69 -8.10 -8.88 10.20
N ASP A 70 -7.94 -7.82 9.41
CA ASP A 70 -6.63 -7.20 9.18
C ASP A 70 -6.05 -6.61 10.47
N LEU A 71 -6.91 -5.96 11.27
CA LEU A 71 -6.49 -5.39 12.54
C LEU A 71 -6.07 -6.48 13.53
N GLU A 72 -6.76 -7.61 13.53
CA GLU A 72 -6.38 -8.77 14.32
C GLU A 72 -5.02 -9.34 13.87
N PHE A 73 -4.83 -9.50 12.56
CA PHE A 73 -3.54 -9.88 11.98
C PHE A 73 -2.40 -8.96 12.47
N VAL A 74 -2.55 -7.64 12.32
CA VAL A 74 -1.53 -6.67 12.77
C VAL A 74 -1.27 -6.77 14.28
N ARG A 75 -2.29 -6.99 15.10
CA ARG A 75 -2.12 -7.17 16.55
C ARG A 75 -1.34 -8.44 16.89
N GLN A 76 -1.55 -9.54 16.17
CA GLN A 76 -0.80 -10.77 16.38
C GLN A 76 0.68 -10.58 16.04
N ILE A 77 0.98 -9.91 14.91
CA ILE A 77 2.36 -9.56 14.54
C ILE A 77 3.03 -8.69 15.61
N TYR A 78 2.39 -7.59 16.02
CA TYR A 78 2.93 -6.73 17.08
C TYR A 78 3.09 -7.45 18.43
N GLY A 79 2.16 -8.35 18.76
CA GLY A 79 2.22 -9.19 19.95
C GLY A 79 3.42 -10.13 19.94
N HIS A 80 3.74 -10.73 18.79
CA HIS A 80 4.90 -11.60 18.60
C HIS A 80 6.22 -10.87 18.92
N PHE A 81 6.36 -9.61 18.47
CA PHE A 81 7.56 -8.80 18.73
C PHE A 81 7.62 -8.19 20.15
N GLY A 82 6.70 -8.56 21.04
CA GLY A 82 6.74 -8.18 22.45
C GLY A 82 6.67 -6.66 22.69
N GLY A 83 5.97 -5.93 21.81
CA GLY A 83 5.84 -4.48 21.89
C GLY A 83 7.07 -3.68 21.43
N ARG A 84 8.07 -4.33 20.82
CA ARG A 84 9.07 -3.63 20.02
C ARG A 84 8.38 -2.91 18.87
N ASN A 85 8.86 -1.71 18.54
CA ASN A 85 8.41 -0.92 17.38
C ASN A 85 9.55 -0.65 16.39
N ASP A 86 10.69 -1.32 16.56
CA ASP A 86 11.89 -1.19 15.73
C ASP A 86 12.12 -2.43 14.85
N PHE A 87 11.19 -3.38 14.85
CA PHE A 87 11.24 -4.51 13.94
C PHE A 87 10.99 -4.05 12.50
N THR A 88 11.62 -4.74 11.57
CA THR A 88 11.60 -4.47 10.14
C THR A 88 10.49 -5.25 9.45
N TRP A 89 10.08 -4.79 8.27
CA TRP A 89 9.15 -5.56 7.43
C TRP A 89 9.73 -6.91 6.99
N THR A 90 11.06 -7.03 6.92
CA THR A 90 11.75 -8.29 6.64
C THR A 90 11.63 -9.27 7.80
N GLU A 91 11.75 -8.80 9.05
CA GLU A 91 11.49 -9.65 10.24
C GLU A 91 10.03 -10.15 10.25
N VAL A 92 9.07 -9.36 9.77
CA VAL A 92 7.67 -9.82 9.62
C VAL A 92 7.55 -10.93 8.59
N ILE A 93 8.27 -10.87 7.47
CA ILE A 93 8.26 -11.95 6.47
C ILE A 93 8.88 -13.22 7.05
N GLU A 94 10.03 -13.11 7.72
CA GLU A 94 10.68 -14.25 8.36
C GLU A 94 9.74 -14.94 9.36
N LEU A 95 8.95 -14.16 10.11
CA LEU A 95 7.90 -14.68 10.99
C LEU A 95 6.82 -15.41 10.20
N LEU A 96 6.28 -14.82 9.13
CA LEU A 96 5.20 -15.44 8.35
C LEU A 96 5.63 -16.70 7.58
N GLU A 97 6.92 -16.81 7.24
CA GLU A 97 7.48 -18.03 6.68
C GLU A 97 7.58 -19.15 7.73
N GLN A 98 7.79 -18.79 9.01
CA GLN A 98 7.88 -19.74 10.13
C GLN A 98 6.50 -20.13 10.68
N GLU A 99 5.57 -19.18 10.72
CA GLU A 99 4.22 -19.29 11.30
C GLU A 99 3.15 -18.85 10.27
N PRO A 100 2.97 -19.57 9.15
CA PRO A 100 2.06 -19.18 8.07
C PRO A 100 0.58 -19.10 8.49
N GLU A 101 0.20 -19.75 9.59
CA GLU A 101 -1.13 -19.67 10.18
C GLU A 101 -1.51 -18.25 10.64
N LEU A 102 -0.54 -17.39 10.94
CA LEU A 102 -0.80 -16.00 11.30
C LEU A 102 -1.49 -15.25 10.16
N ALA A 103 -1.12 -15.53 8.91
CA ALA A 103 -1.74 -14.95 7.72
C ALA A 103 -3.13 -15.54 7.41
N ALA A 104 -3.54 -16.63 8.07
CA ALA A 104 -4.84 -17.24 7.80
C ALA A 104 -6.01 -16.34 8.23
N VAL A 105 -5.80 -15.51 9.27
CA VAL A 105 -6.82 -14.63 9.87
C VAL A 105 -7.45 -13.69 8.85
N ASN A 106 -6.65 -13.09 7.96
CA ASN A 106 -7.14 -12.15 6.95
C ASN A 106 -7.10 -12.71 5.52
N SER A 107 -6.84 -14.00 5.36
CA SER A 107 -6.72 -14.65 4.04
C SER A 107 -7.98 -14.60 3.17
N GLN A 108 -9.16 -14.37 3.76
CA GLN A 108 -10.45 -14.33 3.07
C GLN A 108 -10.98 -12.90 2.86
N VAL A 109 -10.23 -11.88 3.28
CA VAL A 109 -10.65 -10.50 3.10
C VAL A 109 -10.54 -10.15 1.62
N GLU A 110 -11.69 -9.88 0.99
CA GLU A 110 -11.71 -9.20 -0.30
C GLU A 110 -11.48 -7.73 -0.03
N HIS A 111 -10.41 -7.17 -0.59
CA HIS A 111 -10.21 -5.75 -0.46
C HIS A 111 -10.20 -5.06 -1.82
N LYS A 112 -10.61 -3.80 -1.74
CA LYS A 112 -10.61 -2.83 -2.82
C LYS A 112 -9.20 -2.50 -3.32
N THR A 113 -9.17 -2.00 -4.53
CA THR A 113 -8.03 -1.46 -5.26
C THR A 113 -8.19 0.05 -5.43
N GLN A 114 -7.13 0.73 -5.84
CA GLN A 114 -7.14 2.17 -6.14
C GLN A 114 -8.08 2.57 -7.30
N LEU A 115 -8.61 1.59 -8.03
CA LEU A 115 -9.60 1.81 -9.10
C LEU A 115 -11.04 1.76 -8.57
N ASP A 116 -11.23 1.23 -7.36
CA ASP A 116 -12.53 1.18 -6.71
C ASP A 116 -12.79 2.54 -6.06
N LEU A 117 -13.63 3.36 -6.70
CA LEU A 117 -14.03 4.65 -6.15
C LEU A 117 -14.72 4.45 -4.80
N ASP A 118 -14.22 5.10 -3.76
CA ASP A 118 -14.90 5.10 -2.47
C ASP A 118 -16.18 5.92 -2.57
N SER A 119 -17.29 5.20 -2.74
CA SER A 119 -18.64 5.78 -2.82
C SER A 119 -19.13 6.39 -1.50
N GLY A 120 -18.25 6.47 -0.48
CA GLY A 120 -18.57 6.82 0.90
C GLY A 120 -18.25 8.25 1.34
N TRP A 121 -17.42 9.01 0.62
CA TRP A 121 -17.03 10.38 1.01
C TRP A 121 -17.81 11.47 0.27
N GLY A 122 -19.09 11.21 0.02
CA GLY A 122 -19.97 12.10 -0.73
C GLY A 122 -21.40 12.10 -0.22
N GLN A 123 -21.62 12.40 1.06
CA GLN A 123 -22.84 13.06 1.55
C GLN A 123 -22.50 14.03 2.68
#